data_AF-A0A5C6CEC4-F1
#
_entry.id   AF-A0A5C6CEC4-F1
#
_cell.length_a   1.000
_cell.length_b   1.000
_cell.length_c   1.000
_cell.angle_alpha   90.00
_cell.angle_beta   90.00
_cell.angle_gamma   90.00
#
_symmetry.space_group_name_H-M   'P 1'
#
loop_
_entity.id
_entity.type
_entity.pdbx_description
1 polymer ?
#
loop_
_entity_poly.entity_id
_entity_poly.type
_entity_poly.pdbx_seq_one_letter_code
_entity_poly.pdbx_strand_id
1 'polypeptide(L)'
;MPKPIELDSGNLSFVFRDGEKSHSWDTDLITVKLTCERIEDKHKLVQKSGIIQGNAAFFADLGKELVAIGCPVATPTVAARVWGIVNDKFNASVKDLAKQIAR
;
A
#
# COMPACT_ATOMS: atom_id res chain seq x y z
N MET A 1 2.30 -18.93 10.88
CA MET A 1 1.62 -18.55 9.62
C MET A 1 1.36 -17.04 9.67
N PRO A 2 1.75 -16.24 8.66
CA PRO A 2 1.40 -14.82 8.65
C PRO A 2 -0.12 -14.70 8.53
N LYS A 3 -0.75 -13.95 9.44
CA LYS A 3 -2.21 -13.78 9.47
C LYS A 3 -2.67 -13.09 8.19
N PRO A 4 -3.79 -13.52 7.58
CA PRO A 4 -4.38 -12.82 6.46
C PRO A 4 -4.82 -11.41 6.89
N ILE A 5 -4.59 -10.43 6.01
CA ILE A 5 -5.03 -9.04 6.20
C ILE A 5 -6.56 -9.02 6.05
N GLU A 6 -7.29 -8.95 7.16
CA GLU A 6 -8.76 -8.80 7.20
C GLU A 6 -9.17 -7.41 6.68
N LEU A 7 -10.22 -7.38 5.85
CA LEU A 7 -10.61 -6.23 5.02
C LEU A 7 -12.02 -5.70 5.38
N ASP A 8 -12.58 -6.09 6.53
CA ASP A 8 -13.98 -5.84 6.87
C ASP A 8 -14.28 -4.45 7.45
N SER A 9 -13.26 -3.63 7.75
CA SER A 9 -13.42 -2.31 8.38
C SER A 9 -12.92 -1.11 7.55
N GLY A 10 -12.37 -1.34 6.36
CA GLY A 10 -11.68 -0.31 5.57
C GLY A 10 -10.22 -0.07 6.01
N ASN A 11 -9.75 -0.75 7.07
CA ASN A 11 -8.37 -0.65 7.53
C ASN A 11 -7.46 -1.73 6.90
N LEU A 12 -6.16 -1.43 6.90
CA LEU A 12 -5.07 -2.34 6.59
C LEU A 12 -4.22 -2.54 7.84
N SER A 13 -4.14 -3.79 8.28
CA SER A 13 -3.20 -4.19 9.33
C SER A 13 -1.98 -4.86 8.71
N PHE A 14 -0.80 -4.28 8.92
CA PHE A 14 0.49 -4.84 8.54
C PHE A 14 1.24 -5.34 9.77
N VAL A 15 1.95 -6.46 9.61
CA VAL A 15 2.87 -6.98 10.62
C VAL A 15 4.28 -7.03 10.03
N PHE A 16 5.17 -6.20 10.57
CA PHE A 16 6.57 -6.13 10.20
C PHE A 16 7.41 -6.86 11.24
N ARG A 17 8.43 -7.60 10.78
CA ARG A 17 9.41 -8.26 11.65
C ARG A 17 10.76 -7.56 11.51
N ASP A 18 11.32 -7.15 12.63
CA ASP A 18 12.65 -6.56 12.73
C ASP A 18 13.46 -7.37 13.76
N GLY A 19 14.20 -8.37 13.26
CA GLY A 19 14.85 -9.38 14.10
C GLY A 19 13.83 -10.16 14.94
N GLU A 20 13.97 -10.11 16.27
CA GLU A 20 13.04 -10.72 17.22
C GLU A 20 11.82 -9.84 17.54
N LYS A 21 11.82 -8.57 17.13
CA LYS A 21 10.72 -7.64 17.39
C LYS A 21 9.68 -7.71 16.28
N SER A 22 8.41 -7.62 16.68
CA SER A 22 7.27 -7.55 15.77
C SER A 22 6.60 -6.19 15.95
N HIS A 23 6.36 -5.50 14.84
CA HIS A 23 5.65 -4.22 14.81
C HIS A 23 4.33 -4.43 14.07
N SER A 24 3.22 -4.06 14.70
CA SER A 24 1.92 -3.97 14.03
C SER A 24 1.64 -2.53 13.63
N TRP A 25 1.11 -2.34 12.43
CA TRP A 25 0.62 -1.05 11.96
C TRP A 25 -0.78 -1.23 11.43
N ASP A 26 -1.73 -0.51 12.01
CA ASP A 26 -3.12 -0.47 11.59
C ASP A 26 -3.44 0.93 11.08
N THR A 27 -3.98 1.03 9.88
CA THR A 27 -4.23 2.31 9.22
C THR A 27 -5.38 2.20 8.21
N ASP A 28 -6.03 3.30 7.88
CA ASP A 28 -7.09 3.33 6.89
C ASP A 28 -6.54 3.09 5.46
N LEU A 29 -7.16 2.18 4.70
CA LEU A 29 -6.78 1.85 3.32
C LEU A 29 -6.75 3.09 2.41
N ILE A 30 -7.73 3.98 2.54
CA ILE A 30 -7.82 5.22 1.76
C ILE A 30 -6.66 6.13 2.08
N THR A 31 -6.27 6.24 3.36
CA THR A 31 -5.12 7.06 3.77
C THR A 31 -3.83 6.58 3.09
N VAL A 32 -3.61 5.26 3.06
CA VAL A 32 -2.44 4.68 2.38
C VAL A 32 -2.55 4.87 0.86
N LYS A 33 -3.72 4.64 0.27
CA LYS A 33 -3.92 4.79 -1.18
C LYS A 33 -3.67 6.21 -1.68
N LEU A 34 -4.23 7.22 -1.00
CA LEU A 34 -4.00 8.63 -1.32
C LEU A 34 -2.52 9.01 -1.17
N THR A 35 -1.85 8.44 -0.16
CA THR A 35 -0.40 8.64 0.02
C THR A 35 0.39 8.05 -1.16
N CYS A 36 0.03 6.85 -1.62
CA CYS A 36 0.63 6.23 -2.79
C CYS A 36 0.42 7.08 -4.05
N GLU A 37 -0.81 7.48 -4.35
CA GLU A 37 -1.16 8.26 -5.55
C GLU A 37 -0.43 9.60 -5.59
N ARG A 38 -0.37 10.32 -4.46
CA ARG A 38 0.39 11.58 -4.39
C ARG A 38 1.87 11.40 -4.73
N ILE A 39 2.49 10.30 -4.30
CA ILE A 39 3.90 10.03 -4.58
C ILE A 39 4.10 9.49 -6.00
N GLU A 40 3.15 8.72 -6.52
CA GLU A 40 3.10 8.34 -7.94
C GLU A 40 3.10 9.59 -8.84
N ASP A 41 2.24 10.56 -8.53
CA ASP A 41 2.14 11.84 -9.24
C ASP A 41 3.43 12.66 -9.15
N LYS A 42 4.01 12.77 -7.94
CA LYS A 42 5.28 13.45 -7.71
C LYS A 42 6.41 12.88 -8.57
N HIS A 43 6.46 11.55 -8.69
CA HIS A 43 7.46 10.84 -9.48
C HIS A 43 7.06 10.67 -10.95
N LYS A 44 5.89 11.18 -11.36
CA LYS A 44 5.34 11.06 -12.72
C LYS A 44 5.33 9.61 -13.20
N LEU A 45 4.94 8.69 -12.32
CA LEU A 45 4.84 7.28 -12.69
C LEU A 45 3.75 7.11 -13.73
N VAL A 46 4.13 6.62 -14.90
CA VAL A 46 3.21 6.33 -16.00
C VAL A 46 3.06 4.83 -16.17
N GLN A 47 1.84 4.40 -16.45
CA GLN A 47 1.54 3.01 -16.73
C GLN A 47 2.16 2.63 -18.10
N LYS A 48 3.11 1.70 -18.10
CA LYS A 48 3.70 1.14 -19.32
C LYS A 48 3.23 -0.29 -19.50
N SER A 49 2.55 -0.57 -20.61
CA SER A 49 2.01 -1.91 -20.90
C SER A 49 1.09 -2.47 -19.81
N GLY A 50 0.29 -1.59 -19.18
CA GLY A 50 -0.63 -1.98 -18.10
C GLY A 50 0.03 -2.09 -16.71
N ILE A 51 1.35 -1.91 -16.60
CA ILE A 51 2.10 -2.01 -15.35
C ILE A 51 2.64 -0.64 -14.96
N ILE A 52 2.40 -0.21 -13.72
CA ILE A 52 3.08 0.94 -13.12
C ILE A 52 4.37 0.42 -12.49
N GLN A 53 5.51 1.04 -12.79
CA GLN A 53 6.81 0.61 -12.27
C GLN A 53 7.45 1.73 -11.46
N GLY A 54 7.56 1.53 -10.15
CA GLY A 54 8.32 2.41 -9.25
C GLY A 54 9.84 2.18 -9.36
N ASN A 55 10.62 3.25 -9.20
CA ASN A 55 12.09 3.18 -9.11
C ASN A 55 12.57 3.32 -7.65
N ALA A 56 13.87 3.21 -7.43
CA ALA A 56 14.44 3.29 -6.07
C ALA A 56 14.14 4.63 -5.36
N ALA A 57 14.15 5.75 -6.10
CA ALA A 57 13.85 7.08 -5.54
C ALA A 57 12.38 7.20 -5.12
N PHE A 58 11.45 6.66 -5.93
CA PHE A 58 10.03 6.56 -5.61
C PHE A 58 9.81 5.80 -4.30
N PHE A 59 10.39 4.60 -4.16
CA PHE A 59 10.19 3.79 -2.96
C PHE A 59 10.87 4.38 -1.71
N ALA A 60 11.97 5.09 -1.87
CA ALA A 60 12.60 5.82 -0.77
C ALA A 60 11.73 6.98 -0.26
N ASP A 61 11.13 7.75 -1.18
CA ASP A 61 10.21 8.83 -0.83
C ASP A 61 8.89 8.29 -0.25
N LEU A 62 8.33 7.23 -0.86
CA LEU A 62 7.14 6.58 -0.34
C LEU A 62 7.38 6.06 1.09
N GLY A 63 8.55 5.49 1.38
CA GLY A 63 8.92 5.07 2.73
C GLY A 63 8.83 6.20 3.75
N LYS A 64 9.36 7.39 3.44
CA LYS A 64 9.29 8.57 4.33
C LYS A 64 7.86 8.98 4.62
N GLU A 65 6.99 8.94 3.60
CA GLU A 65 5.59 9.33 3.74
C GLU A 65 4.78 8.29 4.51
N LEU A 66 5.11 7.00 4.34
CA LEU A 66 4.56 5.94 5.17
C LEU A 66 4.93 6.11 6.65
N VAL A 67 6.17 6.54 6.97
CA VAL A 67 6.53 6.92 8.35
C VAL A 67 5.67 8.07 8.85
N ALA A 68 5.42 9.09 8.02
CA ALA A 68 4.62 10.25 8.40
C ALA A 68 3.15 9.88 8.76
N ILE A 69 2.61 8.81 8.16
CA ILE A 69 1.29 8.26 8.50
C ILE A 69 1.36 7.10 9.53
N GLY A 70 2.47 6.98 10.26
CA GLY A 70 2.61 6.11 11.42
C GLY A 70 3.17 4.71 11.16
N CYS A 71 3.67 4.41 9.96
CA CYS A 71 4.31 3.13 9.70
C CYS A 71 5.64 3.01 10.49
N PRO A 72 5.78 2.00 11.37
CA PRO A 72 6.93 1.88 12.27
C PRO A 72 8.22 1.44 11.56
N VAL A 73 8.09 0.76 10.42
CA VAL A 73 9.22 0.25 9.63
C VAL A 73 8.93 0.46 8.15
N ALA A 74 9.38 1.57 7.57
CA ALA A 74 9.10 1.91 6.17
C ALA A 74 10.39 2.05 5.35
N THR A 75 11.17 0.97 5.28
CA THR A 75 12.29 0.88 4.32
C THR A 75 11.74 0.89 2.88
N PRO A 76 12.56 1.21 1.86
CA PRO A 76 12.10 1.20 0.47
C PRO A 76 11.47 -0.14 0.04
N THR A 77 12.02 -1.26 0.51
CA THR A 77 11.46 -2.60 0.23
C THR A 77 10.10 -2.80 0.89
N VAL A 78 9.91 -2.32 2.12
CA VAL A 78 8.60 -2.36 2.79
C VAL A 78 7.61 -1.45 2.06
N ALA A 79 8.03 -0.24 1.68
CA ALA A 79 7.20 0.69 0.93
C ALA A 79 6.72 0.07 -0.40
N ALA A 80 7.62 -0.62 -1.12
CA ALA A 80 7.26 -1.35 -2.33
C ALA A 80 6.22 -2.45 -2.08
N ARG A 81 6.34 -3.17 -0.96
CA ARG A 81 5.40 -4.23 -0.60
C ARG A 81 4.02 -3.67 -0.22
N VAL A 82 3.99 -2.61 0.58
CA VAL A 82 2.75 -1.90 0.97
C VAL A 82 2.05 -1.39 -0.29
N TRP A 83 2.78 -0.71 -1.17
CA TRP A 83 2.27 -0.18 -2.44
C TRP A 83 1.61 -1.25 -3.31
N GLY A 84 2.28 -2.39 -3.49
CA GLY A 84 1.73 -3.52 -4.25
C GLY A 84 0.44 -4.06 -3.63
N ILE A 85 0.42 -4.29 -2.32
CA ILE A 85 -0.76 -4.81 -1.61
C ILE A 85 -1.95 -3.84 -1.72
N VAL A 86 -1.71 -2.55 -1.56
CA VAL A 86 -2.74 -1.51 -1.62
C VAL A 86 -3.35 -1.43 -3.02
N ASN A 87 -2.52 -1.41 -4.06
CA ASN A 87 -3.00 -1.39 -5.44
C ASN A 87 -3.78 -2.66 -5.80
N ASP A 88 -3.32 -3.84 -5.39
CA ASP A 88 -4.02 -5.10 -5.64
C ASP A 88 -5.38 -5.14 -4.94
N LYS A 89 -5.42 -4.77 -3.65
CA LYS A 89 -6.66 -4.75 -2.86
C LYS A 89 -7.66 -3.73 -3.38
N PHE A 90 -7.23 -2.50 -3.68
CA PHE A 90 -8.11 -1.47 -4.22
C PHE A 90 -8.70 -1.89 -5.58
N ASN A 91 -7.87 -2.45 -6.47
CA ASN A 91 -8.34 -2.98 -7.76
C ASN A 91 -9.35 -4.12 -7.59
N ALA A 92 -9.18 -4.99 -6.58
CA ALA A 92 -10.15 -6.04 -6.28
C ALA A 92 -11.49 -5.46 -5.79
N SER A 93 -11.45 -4.48 -4.88
CA SER A 93 -12.65 -3.80 -4.37
C SER A 93 -13.43 -3.08 -5.47
N VAL A 94 -12.75 -2.37 -6.37
CA VAL A 94 -13.40 -1.70 -7.52
C VAL A 94 -14.05 -2.72 -8.46
N LYS A 95 -13.39 -3.85 -8.73
CA LYS A 95 -13.95 -4.92 -9.56
C LYS A 95 -15.19 -5.55 -8.92
N ASP A 96 -15.18 -5.73 -7.60
CA ASP A 96 -16.33 -6.30 -6.89
C ASP A 96 -17.52 -5.32 -6.89
N LEU A 97 -17.27 -4.05 -6.60
CA LEU A 97 -18.30 -2.99 -6.69
C LEU A 97 -18.89 -2.91 -8.10
N ALA A 98 -18.07 -2.95 -9.14
CA ALA A 98 -18.54 -2.94 -10.53
C ALA A 98 -19.45 -4.14 -10.85
N LYS A 99 -19.17 -5.32 -10.31
CA LYS A 99 -20.05 -6.50 -10.44
C LYS A 99 -21.36 -6.35 -9.69
N GLN A 100 -21.36 -5.67 -8.55
CA GLN A 100 -22.56 -5.41 -7.76
C GLN A 100 -23.48 -4.39 -8.46
N ILE A 101 -22.92 -3.36 -9.08
CA ILE A 101 -23.68 -2.33 -9.80
C ILE A 101 -24.23 -2.85 -11.14
N ALA A 102 -23.57 -3.82 -11.77
CA ALA A 102 -23.99 -4.39 -13.05
C ALA A 102 -25.11 -5.44 -12.95
N ARG A 103 -25.68 -5.65 -11.74
CA ARG A 103 -26.84 -6.50 -11.47
C ARG A 103 -28.09 -5.65 -11.30
#